data_AF-A0A661UCX2-F1
#
_entry.id   AF-A0A661UCX2-F1
#
_cell.length_a   1.000
_cell.length_b   1.000
_cell.length_c   1.000
_cell.angle_alpha   90.00
_cell.angle_beta   90.00
_cell.angle_gamma   90.00
#
_symmetry.space_group_name_H-M   'P 1'
#
loop_
_entity.id
_entity.type
_entity.pdbx_description
1 polymer ?
#
loop_
_entity_poly.entity_id
_entity_poly.type
_entity_poly.pdbx_seq_one_letter_code
_entity_poly.pdbx_strand_id
1 'polypeptide(L)'
;MQDRVDYYFDQINKNDSLLLKLSEAGLDRFIEDELSFNAGCFLLQRSIGGCINLGIHIITTHGFPKPESYHNIFDILASQKVIPEALAEKLKNVVSIRNQLVNLDPQLNALSIFNAIRHDLANIVAFEKHVLNWLRPPGVERVKHENHGQNR
;
A
#
# COMPACT_ATOMS: atom_id res chain seq x y z
N MET A 1 -18.82 3.74 -7.10
CA MET A 1 -17.81 4.27 -6.15
C MET A 1 -17.13 3.15 -5.39
N GLN A 2 -17.92 2.24 -4.81
CA GLN A 2 -17.46 1.08 -4.06
C GLN A 2 -16.62 0.09 -4.90
N ASP A 3 -17.07 -0.27 -6.10
CA ASP A 3 -16.40 -1.29 -6.94
C ASP A 3 -14.93 -0.96 -7.28
N ARG A 4 -14.60 0.33 -7.45
CA ARG A 4 -13.21 0.75 -7.70
C ARG A 4 -12.34 0.69 -6.45
N VAL A 5 -12.92 1.01 -5.29
CA VAL A 5 -12.23 0.94 -4.01
C VAL A 5 -11.90 -0.52 -3.70
N ASP A 6 -12.88 -1.41 -3.85
CA ASP A 6 -12.71 -2.85 -3.63
C ASP A 6 -11.64 -3.42 -4.57
N TYR A 7 -11.65 -3.03 -5.85
CA TYR A 7 -10.59 -3.40 -6.79
C TYR A 7 -9.20 -2.99 -6.30
N TYR A 8 -9.02 -1.76 -5.81
CA TYR A 8 -7.70 -1.33 -5.32
C TYR A 8 -7.28 -2.10 -4.07
N PHE A 9 -8.19 -2.36 -3.15
CA PHE A 9 -7.91 -3.20 -1.98
C PHE A 9 -7.51 -4.61 -2.39
N ASP A 10 -8.23 -5.25 -3.31
CA ASP A 10 -7.89 -6.59 -3.78
C ASP A 10 -6.49 -6.64 -4.40
N GLN A 11 -6.14 -5.63 -5.21
CA GLN A 11 -4.81 -5.56 -5.80
C GLN A 11 -3.72 -5.33 -4.74
N ILE A 12 -3.91 -4.42 -3.79
CA ILE A 12 -2.95 -4.14 -2.71
C ILE A 12 -2.75 -5.41 -1.88
N ASN A 13 -3.83 -5.99 -1.35
CA ASN A 13 -3.80 -7.20 -0.52
C ASN A 13 -3.12 -8.39 -1.22
N LYS A 14 -3.41 -8.59 -2.51
CA LYS A 14 -2.76 -9.64 -3.30
C LYS A 14 -1.24 -9.42 -3.40
N ASN A 15 -0.81 -8.20 -3.68
CA ASN A 15 0.61 -7.88 -3.81
C ASN A 15 1.32 -7.99 -2.46
N ASP A 16 0.72 -7.48 -1.39
CA ASP A 16 1.28 -7.52 -0.04
C ASP A 16 1.44 -8.96 0.44
N SER A 17 0.46 -9.83 0.17
CA SER A 17 0.56 -11.26 0.47
C SER A 17 1.73 -11.93 -0.25
N LEU A 18 2.03 -11.54 -1.50
CA LEU A 18 3.17 -12.07 -2.26
C LEU A 18 4.50 -11.50 -1.76
N LEU A 19 4.53 -10.21 -1.41
CA LEU A 19 5.70 -9.55 -0.83
C LEU A 19 6.07 -10.17 0.53
N LEU A 20 5.09 -10.49 1.36
CA LEU A 20 5.31 -11.19 2.63
C LEU A 20 5.97 -12.55 2.39
N LYS A 21 5.41 -13.36 1.48
CA LYS A 21 5.98 -14.67 1.10
C LYS A 21 7.41 -14.56 0.57
N LEU A 22 7.71 -13.54 -0.24
CA LEU A 22 9.07 -13.29 -0.71
C LEU A 22 10.00 -12.95 0.46
N SER A 23 9.54 -12.11 1.40
CA SER A 23 10.34 -11.71 2.56
C SER A 23 10.61 -12.86 3.54
N GLU A 24 9.68 -13.80 3.66
CA GLU A 24 9.79 -15.00 4.50
C GLU A 24 10.84 -15.99 3.98
N ALA A 25 11.16 -15.93 2.68
CA ALA A 25 12.19 -16.76 2.07
C ALA A 25 13.63 -16.35 2.47
N GLY A 26 13.79 -15.20 3.13
CA GLY A 26 15.05 -14.71 3.68
C GLY A 26 15.80 -13.71 2.79
N LEU A 27 16.64 -12.89 3.43
CA LEU A 27 17.41 -11.84 2.77
C LEU A 27 18.42 -12.42 1.77
N ASP A 28 19.16 -13.45 2.16
CA ASP A 28 20.21 -14.05 1.32
C ASP A 28 19.64 -14.52 -0.02
N ARG A 29 18.51 -15.24 0.03
CA ARG A 29 17.80 -15.67 -1.18
C ARG A 29 17.29 -14.50 -2.00
N PHE A 30 16.79 -13.44 -1.37
CA PHE A 30 16.31 -12.26 -2.08
C PHE A 30 17.43 -11.50 -2.80
N ILE A 31 18.65 -11.51 -2.24
CA ILE A 31 19.84 -10.89 -2.86
C ILE A 31 20.39 -11.77 -3.99
N GLU A 32 20.47 -13.08 -3.79
CA GLU A 32 21.10 -14.01 -4.74
C GLU A 32 20.20 -14.36 -5.94
N ASP A 33 18.88 -14.36 -5.76
CA ASP A 33 17.92 -14.68 -6.82
C ASP A 33 17.37 -13.41 -7.49
N GLU A 34 17.88 -13.13 -8.70
CA GLU A 34 17.47 -11.99 -9.52
C GLU A 34 15.94 -11.98 -9.79
N LEU A 35 15.30 -13.14 -9.90
CA LEU A 35 13.85 -13.21 -10.08
C LEU A 35 13.10 -12.77 -8.82
N SER A 36 13.57 -13.19 -7.64
CA SER A 36 13.00 -12.76 -6.36
C SER A 36 13.14 -11.25 -6.16
N PHE A 37 14.33 -10.69 -6.44
CA PHE A 37 14.55 -9.24 -6.36
C PHE A 37 13.61 -8.47 -7.30
N ASN A 38 13.57 -8.85 -8.59
CA ASN A 38 12.73 -8.18 -9.58
C ASN A 38 11.23 -8.32 -9.26
N ALA A 39 10.80 -9.48 -8.78
CA ALA A 39 9.42 -9.70 -8.31
C ALA A 39 9.09 -8.78 -7.14
N GLY A 40 9.99 -8.67 -6.15
CA GLY A 40 9.83 -7.76 -5.01
C GLY A 40 9.69 -6.30 -5.44
N CYS A 41 10.58 -5.84 -6.33
CA CYS A 41 10.52 -4.50 -6.92
C CYS A 41 9.17 -4.23 -7.61
N PHE A 42 8.72 -5.15 -8.46
CA PHE A 42 7.48 -5.01 -9.22
C PHE A 42 6.25 -4.98 -8.30
N LEU A 43 6.16 -5.93 -7.38
CA LEU A 43 5.04 -6.06 -6.45
C LEU A 43 4.95 -4.85 -5.51
N LEU A 44 6.10 -4.34 -5.04
CA LEU A 44 6.16 -3.14 -4.20
C LEU A 44 5.64 -1.92 -4.98
N GLN A 45 6.10 -1.71 -6.22
CA GLN A 45 5.56 -0.65 -7.08
C GLN A 45 4.05 -0.77 -7.31
N ARG A 46 3.53 -1.98 -7.49
CA ARG A 46 2.09 -2.22 -7.68
C ARG A 46 1.28 -1.91 -6.43
N SER A 47 1.75 -2.33 -5.26
CA SER A 47 1.09 -2.06 -3.98
C SER A 47 1.02 -0.55 -3.69
N ILE A 48 2.16 0.15 -3.85
CA ILE A 48 2.25 1.61 -3.65
C ILE A 48 1.41 2.36 -4.69
N GLY A 49 1.43 1.90 -5.95
CA GLY A 49 0.56 2.41 -7.01
C GLY A 49 -0.93 2.22 -6.70
N GLY A 50 -1.30 1.12 -6.05
CA GLY A 50 -2.65 0.90 -5.52
C GLY A 50 -3.04 1.97 -4.51
N CYS A 51 -2.16 2.26 -3.54
CA CYS A 51 -2.39 3.30 -2.54
C CYS A 51 -2.59 4.69 -3.17
N ILE A 52 -1.72 5.05 -4.12
CA ILE A 52 -1.82 6.31 -4.88
C ILE A 52 -3.16 6.40 -5.61
N ASN A 53 -3.54 5.35 -6.34
CA ASN A 53 -4.78 5.34 -7.11
C ASN A 53 -6.02 5.40 -6.21
N LEU A 54 -6.01 4.68 -5.09
CA LEU A 54 -7.07 4.74 -4.08
C LEU A 54 -7.20 6.15 -3.50
N GLY A 55 -6.08 6.79 -3.15
CA GLY A 55 -6.07 8.17 -2.67
C GLY A 55 -6.61 9.17 -3.69
N ILE A 56 -6.17 9.08 -4.96
CA ILE A 56 -6.68 9.92 -6.06
C ILE A 56 -8.19 9.71 -6.24
N HIS A 57 -8.65 8.46 -6.17
CA HIS A 57 -10.06 8.12 -6.31
C HIS A 57 -10.88 8.74 -5.18
N ILE A 58 -10.44 8.65 -3.93
CA ILE A 58 -11.09 9.29 -2.77
C ILE A 58 -11.14 10.81 -2.96
N ILE A 59 -10.01 11.44 -3.28
CA ILE A 59 -9.93 12.90 -3.48
C ILE A 59 -10.92 13.36 -4.54
N THR A 60 -10.94 12.67 -5.68
CA THR A 60 -11.79 13.03 -6.82
C THR A 60 -13.28 12.84 -6.49
N THR A 61 -13.63 11.72 -5.86
CA THR A 61 -15.03 11.37 -5.57
C THR A 61 -15.67 12.24 -4.50
N HIS A 62 -14.87 12.81 -3.59
CA HIS A 62 -15.37 13.68 -2.52
C HIS A 62 -15.14 15.18 -2.79
N GLY A 63 -14.63 15.55 -3.95
CA GLY A 63 -14.40 16.95 -4.32
C GLY A 63 -13.32 17.65 -3.48
N PHE A 64 -12.35 16.89 -2.96
CA PHE A 64 -11.22 17.46 -2.25
C PHE A 64 -10.27 18.21 -3.20
N PRO A 65 -9.36 19.06 -2.68
CA PRO A 65 -8.37 19.74 -3.51
C PRO A 65 -7.58 18.77 -4.39
N LYS A 66 -7.32 19.14 -5.64
CA LYS A 66 -6.57 18.32 -6.59
C LYS A 66 -5.11 18.19 -6.13
N PRO A 67 -4.52 16.98 -6.12
CA PRO A 67 -3.13 16.81 -5.72
C PRO A 67 -2.18 17.37 -6.79
N GLU A 68 -1.12 18.03 -6.34
CA GLU A 68 -0.04 18.56 -7.20
C GLU A 68 1.07 17.53 -7.44
N SER A 69 1.16 16.51 -6.58
CA SER A 69 2.14 15.42 -6.65
C SER A 69 1.61 14.16 -5.98
N TYR A 70 2.31 13.03 -6.13
CA TYR A 70 1.95 11.80 -5.42
C TYR A 70 2.10 11.91 -3.90
N HIS A 71 3.08 12.69 -3.42
CA HIS A 71 3.22 12.98 -1.99
C HIS A 71 2.03 13.76 -1.46
N ASN A 72 1.58 14.77 -2.23
CA ASN A 72 0.49 15.65 -1.84
C ASN A 72 -0.86 14.93 -1.69
N ILE A 73 -1.05 13.78 -2.33
CA ILE A 73 -2.22 12.92 -2.09
C ILE A 73 -2.37 12.63 -0.60
N PHE A 74 -1.30 12.20 0.07
CA PHE A 74 -1.37 11.80 1.47
C PHE A 74 -1.54 13.00 2.41
N ASP A 75 -0.98 14.16 2.06
CA ASP A 75 -1.22 15.42 2.78
C ASP A 75 -2.70 15.83 2.73
N ILE A 76 -3.31 15.73 1.55
CA ILE A 76 -4.74 16.03 1.36
C ILE A 76 -5.57 15.06 2.19
N LEU A 77 -5.31 13.75 2.12
CA LEU A 77 -6.05 12.75 2.89
C LEU A 77 -5.93 12.96 4.40
N ALA A 78 -4.76 13.38 4.90
CA ALA A 78 -4.58 13.75 6.31
C ALA A 78 -5.38 15.00 6.69
N SER A 79 -5.34 16.04 5.86
CA SER A 79 -6.10 17.29 6.09
C SER A 79 -7.61 17.05 6.19
N GLN A 80 -8.10 16.06 5.43
CA GLN A 80 -9.52 15.65 5.41
C GLN A 80 -9.83 14.56 6.46
N LYS A 81 -8.88 14.25 7.36
CA LYS A 81 -9.01 13.26 8.44
C LYS A 81 -9.33 11.85 7.96
N VAL A 82 -8.98 11.51 6.71
CA VAL A 82 -9.08 10.15 6.17
C VAL A 82 -8.03 9.26 6.82
N ILE A 83 -6.83 9.80 7.00
CA ILE A 83 -5.70 9.13 7.65
C ILE A 83 -5.03 10.06 8.67
N PRO A 84 -4.30 9.53 9.67
CA PRO A 84 -3.50 10.35 10.57
C PRO A 84 -2.32 11.01 9.85
N GLU A 85 -1.95 12.22 10.25
CA GLU A 85 -0.81 12.97 9.72
C GLU A 85 0.51 12.18 9.81
N ALA A 86 0.76 11.53 10.95
CA ALA A 86 1.94 10.68 11.12
C ALA A 86 2.00 9.50 10.15
N LEU A 87 0.84 9.00 9.68
CA LEU A 87 0.79 7.95 8.67
C LEU A 87 1.02 8.54 7.27
N ALA A 88 0.51 9.74 6.98
CA ALA A 88 0.76 10.43 5.73
C ALA A 88 2.26 10.68 5.48
N GLU A 89 3.01 11.11 6.51
CA GLU A 89 4.47 11.27 6.42
C GLU A 89 5.18 9.96 6.07
N LYS A 90 4.74 8.84 6.66
CA LYS A 90 5.31 7.53 6.34
C LYS A 90 4.98 7.11 4.91
N LEU A 91 3.74 7.29 4.48
CA LEU A 91 3.32 6.95 3.11
C LEU A 91 4.01 7.79 2.05
N LYS A 92 4.36 9.04 2.36
CA LYS A 92 5.22 9.88 1.52
C LYS A 92 6.60 9.27 1.30
N ASN A 93 7.21 8.67 2.32
CA ASN A 93 8.48 7.94 2.17
C ASN A 93 8.31 6.71 1.26
N VAL A 94 7.19 5.98 1.41
CA VAL A 94 6.86 4.85 0.57
C VAL A 94 6.72 5.26 -0.91
N VAL A 95 6.08 6.40 -1.20
CA VAL A 95 6.04 6.97 -2.56
C VAL A 95 7.43 7.26 -3.10
N SER A 96 8.33 7.79 -2.27
CA SER A 96 9.72 8.07 -2.68
C SER A 96 10.43 6.79 -3.14
N ILE A 97 10.27 5.68 -2.43
CA ILE A 97 10.84 4.37 -2.82
C ILE A 97 10.32 3.95 -4.20
N ARG A 98 9.01 4.08 -4.45
CA ARG A 98 8.43 3.79 -5.77
C ARG A 98 9.01 4.70 -6.86
N ASN A 99 9.24 5.97 -6.57
CA ASN A 99 9.83 6.90 -7.54
C ASN A 99 11.28 6.54 -7.85
N GLN A 100 12.05 6.12 -6.85
CA GLN A 100 13.42 5.63 -7.04
C GLN A 100 13.43 4.35 -7.89
N LEU A 101 12.51 3.41 -7.65
CA LEU A 101 12.34 2.20 -8.47
C LEU A 101 12.06 2.53 -9.94
N VAL A 102 11.13 3.46 -10.20
CA VAL A 102 10.76 3.82 -11.57
C VAL A 102 11.86 4.59 -12.30
N ASN A 103 12.61 5.43 -11.59
CA ASN A 103 13.70 6.22 -12.16
C ASN A 103 15.02 5.44 -12.27
N LEU A 104 15.03 4.14 -11.92
CA LEU A 104 16.23 3.29 -11.94
C LEU A 104 17.37 3.90 -11.12
N ASP A 105 17.06 4.38 -9.91
CA ASP A 105 18.05 4.97 -9.01
C ASP A 105 19.18 3.94 -8.72
N PRO A 106 20.44 4.23 -9.09
CA PRO A 106 21.55 3.28 -8.93
C PRO A 106 21.90 3.01 -7.46
N GLN A 107 21.41 3.81 -6.51
CA GLN A 107 21.62 3.58 -5.08
C GLN A 107 20.61 2.59 -4.49
N LEU A 108 19.55 2.24 -5.23
CA LEU A 108 18.51 1.36 -4.76
C LEU A 108 18.90 -0.10 -4.99
N ASN A 109 19.31 -0.76 -3.92
CA ASN A 109 19.78 -2.16 -3.95
C ASN A 109 18.78 -3.12 -3.30
N ALA A 110 19.05 -4.43 -3.42
CA ALA A 110 18.22 -5.50 -2.88
C ALA A 110 17.97 -5.37 -1.37
N LEU A 111 18.96 -4.93 -0.58
CA LEU A 111 18.79 -4.71 0.85
C LEU A 111 17.79 -3.58 1.14
N SER A 112 17.86 -2.47 0.41
CA SER A 112 16.90 -1.36 0.53
C SER A 112 15.48 -1.82 0.23
N ILE A 113 15.28 -2.62 -0.83
CA ILE A 113 13.95 -3.14 -1.19
C ILE A 113 13.46 -4.16 -0.16
N PHE A 114 14.31 -5.07 0.30
CA PHE A 114 13.93 -6.04 1.32
C PHE A 114 13.50 -5.34 2.62
N ASN A 115 14.23 -4.30 3.04
CA ASN A 115 13.87 -3.48 4.19
C ASN A 115 12.55 -2.75 3.99
N ALA A 116 12.33 -2.16 2.81
CA ALA A 116 11.05 -1.54 2.46
C ALA A 116 9.90 -2.55 2.57
N ILE A 117 10.09 -3.78 2.06
CA ILE A 117 9.10 -4.85 2.19
C ILE A 117 8.82 -5.17 3.67
N ARG A 118 9.85 -5.27 4.52
CA ARG A 118 9.68 -5.63 5.93
C ARG A 118 9.10 -4.52 6.80
N HIS A 119 9.35 -3.25 6.47
CA HIS A 119 9.00 -2.12 7.31
C HIS A 119 7.84 -1.28 6.78
N ASP A 120 7.74 -1.11 5.47
CA ASP A 120 6.77 -0.20 4.85
C ASP A 120 5.45 -0.87 4.49
N LEU A 121 5.41 -2.20 4.35
CA LEU A 121 4.14 -2.94 4.22
C LEU A 121 3.18 -2.64 5.37
N ALA A 122 3.70 -2.47 6.59
CA ALA A 122 2.87 -2.11 7.74
C ALA A 122 2.18 -0.73 7.57
N ASN A 123 2.83 0.21 6.86
CA ASN A 123 2.25 1.52 6.55
C ASN A 123 1.16 1.40 5.49
N ILE A 124 1.33 0.53 4.49
CA ILE A 124 0.34 0.24 3.45
C ILE A 124 -0.91 -0.41 4.08
N VAL A 125 -0.73 -1.43 4.91
CA VAL A 125 -1.85 -2.08 5.64
C VAL A 125 -2.56 -1.08 6.57
N ALA A 126 -1.81 -0.20 7.24
CA ALA A 126 -2.40 0.85 8.05
C ALA A 126 -3.24 1.82 7.21
N PHE A 127 -2.75 2.21 6.02
CA PHE A 127 -3.48 3.05 5.07
C PHE A 127 -4.82 2.44 4.71
N GLU A 128 -4.83 1.17 4.28
CA GLU A 128 -6.06 0.48 3.90
C GLU A 128 -7.08 0.44 5.04
N LYS A 129 -6.61 0.12 6.25
CA LYS A 129 -7.46 0.07 7.44
C LYS A 129 -8.08 1.43 7.76
N HIS A 130 -7.32 2.51 7.65
CA HIS A 130 -7.84 3.85 7.89
C HIS A 130 -8.87 4.26 6.83
N VAL A 131 -8.58 4.02 5.55
CA VAL A 131 -9.52 4.30 4.46
C VAL A 131 -10.82 3.48 4.63
N LEU A 132 -10.72 2.18 4.92
CA LEU A 132 -11.88 1.32 5.16
C LEU A 132 -12.73 1.81 6.33
N ASN A 133 -12.10 2.24 7.43
CA ASN A 133 -12.84 2.78 8.56
C ASN A 133 -13.49 4.13 8.25
N TRP A 134 -12.83 4.97 7.45
CA TRP A 134 -13.35 6.27 7.06
C TRP A 134 -14.51 6.17 6.07
N LEU A 135 -14.48 5.22 5.14
CA LEU A 135 -15.57 4.96 4.18
C LEU A 135 -16.82 4.35 4.83
N ARG A 136 -16.73 3.84 6.06
CA ARG A 136 -17.88 3.24 6.74
C ARG A 136 -18.87 4.30 7.20
N PRO A 137 -20.17 4.10 6.99
CA PRO A 137 -21.18 4.91 7.65
C PRO A 137 -21.07 4.76 9.17
N PRO A 138 -21.34 5.81 9.96
CA PRO A 138 -21.44 5.67 11.41
C PRO A 138 -22.49 4.60 11.77
N GLY A 139 -22.11 3.59 12.56
CA GLY A 139 -23.05 2.61 13.14
C GLY A 139 -23.05 1.19 12.56
N VAL A 140 -22.18 0.84 11.60
CA VAL A 140 -22.07 -0.54 11.09
C VAL A 140 -20.94 -1.28 11.81
N GLU A 141 -21.29 -2.15 12.77
CA GLU A 141 -20.34 -3.06 13.41
C GLU A 141 -19.83 -4.11 12.42
N ARG A 142 -18.58 -4.57 12.62
CA ARG A 142 -18.04 -5.68 11.84
C ARG A 142 -18.88 -6.93 12.11
N VAL A 143 -19.61 -7.39 11.10
CA VAL A 143 -19.95 -8.81 11.04
C VAL A 143 -18.61 -9.53 11.04
N LYS A 144 -18.32 -10.24 12.13
CA LYS A 144 -17.22 -11.19 12.15
C LYS A 144 -17.51 -12.11 10.98
N HIS A 145 -16.65 -12.16 9.97
CA HIS A 145 -16.64 -13.30 9.09
C HIS A 145 -16.29 -14.49 9.98
N GLU A 146 -17.34 -15.10 10.52
CA GLU A 146 -17.28 -16.43 11.08
C GLU A 146 -16.70 -17.29 9.98
N ASN A 147 -15.53 -17.85 10.27
CA ASN A 147 -14.96 -18.98 9.57
C ASN A 147 -16.07 -20.02 9.38
N HIS A 148 -16.74 -19.98 8.24
CA HIS A 148 -17.51 -21.11 7.76
C HIS A 148 -16.48 -22.09 7.23
N GLY A 149 -16.00 -22.91 8.16
CA GLY A 149 -15.16 -24.05 7.84
C GLY A 149 -15.88 -25.04 6.94
N GLN A 150 -15.07 -25.86 6.30
CA GLN A 150 -15.32 -27.23 5.85
C GLN A 150 -13.90 -27.75 5.61
N ASN A 151 -13.27 -28.51 6.50
CA ASN A 151 -13.67 -29.82 7.00
C ASN A 151 -14.24 -30.68 5.86
N ARG A 152 -13.33 -31.25 5.07
CA ARG A 152 -13.36 -32.58 4.44
C ARG A 152 -11.97 -32.94 3.94
#